data_AF-A0A0C9ZKF8-F1
#
_entry.id   AF-A0A0C9ZKF8-F1
#
_cell.length_a   1.000
_cell.length_b   1.000
_cell.length_c   1.000
_cell.angle_alpha   90.00
_cell.angle_beta   90.00
_cell.angle_gamma   90.00
#
_symmetry.space_group_name_H-M   'P 1'
#
loop_
_entity.id
_entity.type
_entity.pdbx_description
1 polymer ?
#
loop_
_entity_poly.entity_id
_entity_poly.type
_entity_poly.pdbx_seq_one_letter_code
_entity_poly.pdbx_strand_id
1 'polypeptide(L)'
;HNSASSTFYAPSNLGGIGRMHQEYICTTPAWRQEGPWYDCVFVMTGPELKGMHGMHGMDTACILCFFSIKSGGIYYPCAVVHWFNHIGDEPDETTGMWMVHPSLNHHDEHNLAVIHVDTI
;
A
#
# COMPACT_ATOMS: atom_id res chain seq x y z
N HIS A 1 15.62 -0.26 -4.98
CA HIS A 1 14.79 0.82 -5.55
C HIS A 1 14.16 1.54 -4.37
N ASN A 2 14.18 2.88 -4.33
CA ASN A 2 13.67 3.62 -3.17
C ASN A 2 12.31 4.29 -3.43
N SER A 3 11.76 4.08 -4.61
CA SER A 3 10.44 4.55 -4.98
C SER A 3 9.83 3.70 -6.08
N ALA A 4 8.51 3.76 -6.17
CA ALA A 4 7.69 3.27 -7.27
C ALA A 4 6.75 4.39 -7.71
N SER A 5 6.16 4.27 -8.89
CA SER A 5 5.11 5.19 -9.33
C SER A 5 3.85 4.41 -9.70
N SER A 6 2.70 4.84 -9.21
CA SER A 6 1.39 4.32 -9.59
C SER A 6 0.72 5.30 -10.55
N THR A 7 0.05 4.80 -11.59
CA THR A 7 -0.67 5.63 -12.55
C THR A 7 -2.09 5.10 -12.70
N PHE A 8 -3.09 5.92 -12.37
CA PHE A 8 -4.49 5.50 -12.32
C PHE A 8 -5.44 6.57 -12.86
N TYR A 9 -6.67 6.16 -13.18
CA TYR A 9 -7.72 7.08 -13.60
C TYR A 9 -8.59 7.48 -12.41
N ALA A 10 -8.67 8.78 -12.12
CA ALA A 10 -9.50 9.35 -11.06
C ALA A 10 -10.65 10.18 -11.68
N PRO A 11 -11.89 9.63 -11.79
CA PRO A 11 -13.00 10.28 -12.49
C PRO A 11 -13.48 11.60 -11.87
N SER A 12 -13.13 11.85 -10.60
CA SER A 12 -13.68 12.92 -9.77
C SER A 12 -12.94 14.26 -9.86
N ASN A 13 -11.80 14.35 -10.55
CA ASN A 13 -10.98 15.55 -10.50
C ASN A 13 -11.24 16.50 -11.70
N LEU A 14 -11.24 17.81 -11.44
CA LEU A 14 -11.55 18.93 -12.35
C LEU A 14 -10.58 19.08 -13.55
N GLY A 15 -9.73 18.10 -13.82
CA GLY A 15 -8.63 18.14 -14.78
C GLY A 15 -9.00 17.90 -16.25
N GLY A 16 -10.30 17.73 -16.56
CA GLY A 16 -10.80 17.50 -17.91
C GLY A 16 -10.82 16.01 -18.32
N ILE A 17 -11.62 15.72 -19.34
CA ILE A 17 -11.86 14.36 -19.87
C ILE A 17 -10.53 13.75 -20.34
N GLY A 18 -10.13 12.62 -19.74
CA GLY A 18 -9.07 11.74 -20.28
C GLY A 18 -7.66 11.87 -19.67
N ARG A 19 -7.46 12.53 -18.52
CA ARG A 19 -6.14 12.57 -17.85
C ARG A 19 -5.95 11.42 -16.85
N MET A 20 -4.82 10.71 -16.97
CA MET A 20 -4.31 9.78 -15.98
C MET A 20 -3.61 10.56 -14.85
N HIS A 21 -3.80 10.13 -13.60
CA HIS A 21 -3.05 10.61 -12.44
C HIS A 21 -1.81 9.74 -12.23
N GLN A 22 -0.73 10.34 -11.72
CA GLN A 22 0.49 9.62 -11.35
C GLN A 22 0.90 10.04 -9.95
N GLU A 23 1.09 9.05 -9.07
CA GLU A 23 1.59 9.23 -7.71
C GLU A 23 2.93 8.52 -7.55
N TYR A 24 3.79 9.07 -6.70
CA TYR A 24 5.08 8.47 -6.36
C TYR A 24 5.02 7.95 -4.94
N ILE A 25 5.35 6.67 -4.78
CA ILE A 25 5.42 5.99 -3.51
C ILE A 25 6.89 5.86 -3.14
N CYS A 26 7.27 6.32 -1.96
CA CYS A 26 8.66 6.46 -1.55
C CYS A 26 8.97 5.67 -0.29
N THR A 27 10.16 5.11 -0.28
CA THR A 27 10.80 4.50 0.88
C THR A 27 12.10 5.25 1.11
N THR A 28 12.15 6.09 2.15
CA THR A 28 13.32 6.92 2.45
C THR A 28 13.86 6.55 3.83
N PRO A 29 14.81 5.61 3.93
CA PRO A 29 15.34 5.14 5.22
C PRO A 29 16.01 6.23 6.08
N ALA A 30 16.45 7.32 5.46
CA ALA A 30 17.08 8.46 6.12
C ALA A 30 16.57 9.77 5.50
N TRP A 31 15.36 10.17 5.87
CA TRP A 31 14.80 11.46 5.51
C TRP A 31 15.36 12.54 6.42
N ARG A 32 15.97 13.58 5.82
CA ARG A 32 16.50 14.77 6.51
C ARG A 32 17.48 14.50 7.68
N GLN A 33 18.10 13.31 7.71
CA GLN A 33 18.92 12.84 8.85
C GLN A 33 18.13 12.66 10.17
N GLU A 34 16.80 12.64 10.10
CA GLU A 34 15.92 12.56 11.28
C GLU A 34 15.34 11.16 11.49
N GLY A 35 15.26 10.36 10.42
CA GLY A 35 14.80 8.97 10.51
C GLY A 35 14.19 8.48 9.21
N PRO A 36 13.64 7.25 9.20
CA PRO A 36 12.97 6.73 8.03
C PRO A 36 11.61 7.41 7.80
N TRP A 37 11.29 7.66 6.52
CA TRP A 37 9.96 7.98 6.03
C TRP A 37 9.54 6.87 5.07
N TYR A 38 8.41 6.24 5.38
CA TYR A 38 7.79 5.22 4.56
C TYR A 38 6.36 5.63 4.20
N ASP A 39 5.97 5.45 2.94
CA ASP A 39 4.61 5.74 2.51
C ASP A 39 3.68 4.54 2.77
N CYS A 40 2.42 4.87 3.07
CA CYS A 40 1.34 3.89 3.19
C CYS A 40 0.62 3.71 1.86
N VAL A 41 0.18 2.48 1.60
CA VAL A 41 -0.53 2.10 0.39
C VAL A 41 -1.72 1.19 0.70
N PHE A 42 -2.68 1.16 -0.22
CA PHE A 42 -3.70 0.12 -0.25
C PHE A 42 -3.16 -1.08 -1.04
N VAL A 43 -3.43 -2.28 -0.55
CA VAL A 43 -3.00 -3.53 -1.18
C VAL A 43 -4.23 -4.39 -1.45
N MET A 44 -4.39 -4.84 -2.69
CA MET A 44 -5.46 -5.75 -3.08
C MET A 44 -5.21 -7.15 -2.48
N THR A 45 -6.03 -7.56 -1.52
CA THR A 45 -5.92 -8.86 -0.83
C THR A 45 -7.05 -9.84 -1.19
N GLY A 46 -8.13 -9.37 -1.83
CA GLY A 46 -9.31 -10.20 -2.17
C GLY A 46 -9.82 -10.08 -3.61
N PRO A 47 -9.04 -10.46 -4.65
CA PRO A 47 -9.47 -10.37 -6.05
C PRO A 47 -10.61 -11.35 -6.42
N GLU A 48 -10.87 -12.38 -5.61
CA GLU A 48 -11.80 -13.46 -5.93
C GLU A 48 -13.23 -13.24 -5.40
N LEU A 49 -13.43 -12.28 -4.50
CA LEU A 49 -14.75 -11.97 -3.94
C LEU A 49 -15.51 -11.05 -4.91
N LYS A 50 -16.01 -11.64 -5.99
CA LYS A 50 -16.97 -11.03 -6.92
C LYS A 50 -18.15 -10.43 -6.14
N GLY A 51 -18.10 -9.13 -5.88
CA GLY A 51 -19.19 -8.39 -5.22
C GLY A 51 -18.77 -7.40 -4.13
N MET A 52 -17.54 -7.47 -3.62
CA MET A 52 -17.01 -6.45 -2.69
C MET A 52 -16.34 -5.33 -3.50
N HIS A 53 -17.14 -4.32 -3.83
CA HIS A 53 -16.66 -3.09 -4.45
C HIS A 53 -16.13 -2.12 -3.38
N GLY A 54 -14.95 -1.53 -3.60
CA GLY A 54 -14.37 -0.51 -2.73
C GLY A 54 -13.34 -1.04 -1.73
N MET A 55 -13.13 -0.31 -0.62
CA MET A 55 -12.11 -0.60 0.39
C MET A 55 -12.25 -1.97 1.06
N HIS A 56 -13.39 -2.65 0.94
CA HIS A 56 -13.59 -3.97 1.51
C HIS A 56 -12.70 -5.07 0.87
N GLY A 57 -12.16 -4.85 -0.33
CA GLY A 57 -11.23 -5.78 -0.99
C GLY A 57 -9.75 -5.41 -0.88
N MET A 58 -9.42 -4.39 -0.07
CA MET A 58 -8.08 -3.83 0.06
C MET A 58 -7.69 -3.67 1.53
N ASP A 59 -6.45 -3.99 1.85
CA ASP A 59 -5.87 -3.77 3.17
C ASP A 59 -4.85 -2.62 3.14
N THR A 60 -4.59 -2.01 4.29
CA THR A 60 -3.61 -0.91 4.40
C THR A 60 -2.25 -1.44 4.85
N ALA A 61 -1.18 -1.02 4.17
CA ALA A 61 0.18 -1.41 4.51
C ALA A 61 1.16 -0.24 4.36
N CYS A 62 2.26 -0.25 5.12
CA CYS A 62 3.38 0.68 5.00
C CYS A 62 4.53 0.00 4.24
N ILE A 63 5.03 0.64 3.19
CA ILE A 63 6.11 0.07 2.38
C ILE A 63 7.46 0.39 2.99
N LEU A 64 8.21 -0.65 3.34
CA LEU A 64 9.53 -0.51 3.94
C LEU A 64 10.66 -0.49 2.90
N CYS A 65 10.51 -1.24 1.80
CA CYS A 65 11.54 -1.36 0.77
C CYS A 65 10.99 -1.95 -0.54
N PHE A 66 11.52 -1.52 -1.69
CA PHE A 66 11.32 -2.17 -2.99
C PHE A 66 12.55 -2.93 -3.46
N PHE A 67 12.33 -4.17 -3.90
CA PHE A 67 13.36 -5.05 -4.43
C PHE A 67 12.83 -5.95 -5.56
N SER A 68 13.66 -6.84 -6.10
CA SER A 68 13.20 -7.81 -7.09
C SER A 68 13.79 -9.18 -6.82
N ILE A 69 12.97 -10.21 -6.93
CA ILE A 69 13.37 -11.61 -6.75
C ILE A 69 13.59 -12.22 -8.12
N LYS A 70 14.69 -12.96 -8.31
CA LYS A 70 14.95 -13.71 -9.54
C LYS A 70 14.60 -15.18 -9.34
N SER A 71 13.68 -15.71 -10.14
CA SER A 71 13.34 -17.14 -10.15
C SER A 71 13.09 -17.61 -11.58
N GLY A 72 13.69 -18.74 -11.97
CA GLY A 72 13.54 -19.29 -13.32
C GLY A 72 13.99 -18.36 -14.46
N GLY A 73 14.86 -17.37 -14.18
CA GLY A 73 15.29 -16.36 -15.16
C GLY A 73 14.36 -15.15 -15.28
N ILE A 74 13.23 -15.13 -14.56
CA ILE A 74 12.26 -14.03 -14.51
C ILE A 74 12.55 -13.18 -13.27
N TYR A 75 12.42 -11.86 -13.40
CA TYR A 75 12.48 -10.92 -12.28
C TYR A 75 11.06 -10.55 -11.85
N TYR A 76 10.79 -10.70 -10.55
CA TYR A 76 9.52 -10.35 -9.93
C TYR A 76 9.74 -9.10 -9.07
N PRO A 77 9.14 -7.95 -9.43
CA PRO A 77 9.20 -6.75 -8.59
C PRO A 77 8.38 -6.98 -7.31
N CYS A 78 9.02 -6.76 -6.17
CA CYS A 78 8.43 -7.01 -4.86
C CYS A 78 8.62 -5.82 -3.93
N ALA A 79 7.75 -5.75 -2.93
CA ALA A 79 7.85 -4.81 -1.83
C ALA A 79 7.82 -5.57 -0.49
N VAL A 80 8.62 -5.13 0.47
CA VAL A 80 8.43 -5.50 1.88
C VAL A 80 7.47 -4.51 2.49
N VAL A 81 6.41 -5.01 3.11
CA VAL A 81 5.38 -4.19 3.75
C VAL A 81 5.18 -4.57 5.20
N HIS A 82 4.77 -3.58 6.00
CA HIS A 82 4.23 -3.77 7.34
C HIS A 82 2.72 -3.54 7.30
N TRP A 83 1.95 -4.57 7.64
CA TRP A 83 0.49 -4.51 7.64
C TRP A 83 -0.08 -3.64 8.77
N PHE A 84 -1.25 -3.08 8.54
CA PHE A 84 -2.07 -2.46 9.56
C PHE A 84 -3.38 -3.22 9.77
N ASN A 85 -3.91 -3.15 10.98
CA ASN A 85 -5.25 -3.61 11.31
C ASN A 85 -6.19 -2.39 11.43
N HIS A 86 -7.47 -2.58 11.12
CA HIS A 86 -8.48 -1.55 11.33
C HIS A 86 -8.76 -1.33 12.82
N ILE A 87 -9.02 -0.07 13.19
CA ILE A 87 -9.49 0.33 14.51
C ILE A 87 -11.01 0.48 14.41
N GLY A 88 -11.74 -0.48 15.00
CA GLY A 88 -13.20 -0.52 14.93
C GLY A 88 -13.73 -1.10 13.62
N ASP A 89 -15.06 -1.16 13.53
CA ASP A 89 -15.78 -1.81 12.42
C ASP A 89 -16.33 -0.82 11.39
N GLU A 90 -16.06 0.48 11.57
CA GLU A 90 -16.62 1.57 10.75
C GLU A 90 -15.56 2.64 10.46
N PRO A 91 -15.64 3.36 9.33
CA PRO A 91 -14.79 4.52 9.07
C PRO A 91 -14.98 5.63 10.09
N ASP A 92 -13.94 6.42 10.33
CA ASP A 92 -14.01 7.61 11.18
C ASP A 92 -15.03 8.62 10.63
N GLU A 93 -15.93 9.08 11.49
CA GLU A 93 -17.05 9.96 11.11
C GLU A 93 -16.58 11.31 10.53
N THR A 94 -15.39 11.78 10.94
CA THR A 94 -14.89 13.10 10.54
C THR A 94 -14.20 13.06 9.17
N THR A 95 -13.38 12.03 8.95
CA THR A 95 -12.56 11.88 7.74
C THR A 95 -13.21 10.99 6.69
N GLY A 96 -14.16 10.13 7.08
CA GLY A 96 -14.72 9.07 6.25
C GLY A 96 -13.72 7.97 5.92
N MET A 97 -12.55 7.94 6.59
CA MET A 97 -11.46 6.98 6.34
C MET A 97 -11.38 5.94 7.46
N TRP A 98 -10.90 4.74 7.12
CA TRP A 98 -10.63 3.72 8.11
C TRP A 98 -9.42 4.13 8.97
N MET A 99 -9.62 4.13 10.28
CA MET A 99 -8.54 4.30 11.23
C MET A 99 -7.78 2.99 11.34
N VAL A 100 -6.45 3.07 11.40
CA VAL A 100 -5.60 1.87 11.36
C VAL A 100 -4.48 1.95 12.40
N HIS A 101 -4.04 0.80 12.89
CA HIS A 101 -2.86 0.68 13.76
C HIS A 101 -1.89 -0.39 13.24
N PRO A 102 -0.58 -0.27 13.53
CA PRO A 102 0.39 -1.28 13.16
C PRO A 102 -0.05 -2.69 13.59
N SER A 103 -0.03 -3.63 12.65
CA SER A 103 -0.35 -5.03 12.91
C SER A 103 0.88 -5.73 13.50
N LEU A 104 0.65 -6.54 14.53
CA LEU A 104 1.67 -7.35 15.20
C LEU A 104 1.31 -8.83 15.07
N ASN A 105 2.32 -9.69 14.96
CA ASN A 105 2.15 -11.14 14.91
C ASN A 105 1.94 -11.72 16.32
N HIS A 106 1.78 -13.05 16.43
CA HIS A 106 1.58 -13.73 17.72
C HIS A 106 2.74 -13.58 18.73
N HIS A 107 3.89 -13.08 18.29
CA HIS A 107 5.07 -12.81 19.10
C HIS A 107 5.24 -11.32 19.43
N ASP A 108 4.24 -10.48 19.15
CA ASP A 108 4.28 -9.02 19.36
C ASP A 108 5.29 -8.30 18.46
N GLU A 109 5.71 -8.94 17.36
CA GLU A 109 6.61 -8.34 16.36
C GLU A 109 5.82 -7.80 15.17
N HIS A 110 6.42 -6.87 14.41
CA HIS A 110 5.79 -6.30 13.21
C HIS A 110 5.35 -7.39 12.23
N ASN A 111 4.08 -7.32 11.82
CA ASN A 111 3.52 -8.21 10.81
C ASN A 111 4.03 -7.81 9.41
N LEU A 112 5.16 -8.39 9.02
CA LEU A 112 5.82 -8.12 7.75
C LEU A 112 5.46 -9.16 6.69
N ALA A 113 5.29 -8.72 5.46
CA ALA A 113 5.14 -9.61 4.31
C ALA A 113 5.89 -9.09 3.08
N VAL A 114 6.11 -10.00 2.13
CA VAL A 114 6.56 -9.66 0.78
C VAL A 114 5.36 -9.75 -0.15
N ILE A 115 5.07 -8.66 -0.84
CA ILE A 115 3.99 -8.58 -1.84
C ILE A 115 4.57 -8.30 -3.22
N HIS A 116 3.82 -8.65 -4.26
CA HIS A 116 4.14 -8.24 -5.62
C HIS A 116 3.74 -6.77 -5.82
N VAL A 117 4.53 -5.97 -6.54
CA VAL A 117 4.24 -4.53 -6.69
C VAL A 117 2.88 -4.28 -7.38
N ASP A 118 2.44 -5.17 -8.27
CA ASP A 118 1.15 -5.05 -8.97
C ASP A 118 -0.08 -5.21 -8.06
N THR A 119 0.08 -5.59 -6.79
CA THR A 119 -1.05 -5.62 -5.84
C THR A 119 -1.30 -4.26 -5.18
N ILE A 120 -0.45 -3.27 -5.45
CA ILE A 120 -0.50 -1.90 -4.92
C ILE A 120 -1.27 -1.00 -5.88
#